data_AF-A0A447N3U3-F1
#
_entry.id   AF-A0A447N3U3-F1
#
_cell.length_a   1.000
_cell.length_b   1.000
_cell.length_c   1.000
_cell.angle_alpha   90.00
_cell.angle_beta   90.00
_cell.angle_gamma   90.00
#
_symmetry.space_group_name_H-M   'P 1'
#
loop_
_entity.id
_entity.type
_entity.pdbx_description
1 polymer ?
#
loop_
_entity_poly.entity_id
_entity_poly.type
_entity_poly.pdbx_seq_one_letter_code
_entity_poly.pdbx_strand_id
1 'polypeptide(L)'
;MSFSRRQFLQASGIALCAGAIPLRANAAGQQQPLPVPPLLESRRGQPLFMTLQRAHWSFTQGTRAPVWGVNGRYLGPTIRVWKGDDVKLIYSNRLAENVSMTVAGLLVPGPLMGGPARMMSPNADWAPVLPIRQSAATLWYHANTPNRTAQQVYNGPGRNVAGRRRHQ
;
A
#
# COMPACT_ATOMS: atom_id res chain seq x y z
N MET A 1 -19.35 -59.15 -37.80
CA MET A 1 -19.99 -58.31 -36.77
C MET A 1 -20.64 -57.12 -37.49
N SER A 2 -21.97 -57.01 -37.44
CA SER A 2 -22.70 -55.93 -38.14
C SER A 2 -22.90 -54.76 -37.18
N PHE A 3 -22.28 -53.62 -37.46
CA PHE A 3 -22.50 -52.39 -36.70
C PHE A 3 -23.83 -51.75 -37.14
N SER A 4 -24.75 -51.56 -36.20
CA SER A 4 -26.01 -50.86 -36.46
C SER A 4 -25.77 -49.36 -36.64
N ARG A 5 -26.51 -48.72 -37.57
CA ARG A 5 -26.46 -47.26 -37.81
C ARG A 5 -26.66 -46.44 -36.51
N ARG A 6 -27.45 -46.97 -35.55
CA ARG A 6 -27.62 -46.38 -34.23
C ARG A 6 -26.35 -46.41 -33.37
N GLN A 7 -25.63 -47.53 -33.39
CA GLN A 7 -24.37 -47.66 -32.64
C GLN A 7 -23.29 -46.74 -33.20
N PHE A 8 -23.24 -46.58 -34.53
CA PHE A 8 -22.31 -45.64 -35.17
C PHE A 8 -22.58 -44.19 -34.79
N LEU A 9 -23.84 -43.75 -34.80
CA LEU A 9 -24.22 -42.39 -34.38
C LEU A 9 -23.93 -42.16 -32.89
N GLN A 10 -24.23 -43.14 -32.03
CA GLN A 10 -23.94 -43.05 -30.60
C GLN A 10 -22.43 -42.98 -30.32
N ALA A 11 -21.63 -43.84 -30.96
CA ALA A 11 -20.18 -43.85 -30.81
C ALA A 11 -19.54 -42.55 -31.32
N SER A 12 -20.02 -42.03 -32.45
CA SER A 12 -19.54 -40.77 -33.02
C SER A 12 -19.83 -39.58 -32.11
N GLY A 13 -21.04 -39.53 -31.52
CA GLY A 13 -21.42 -38.48 -30.58
C GLY A 13 -20.56 -38.48 -29.31
N ILE A 14 -20.28 -39.66 -28.74
CA ILE A 14 -19.42 -39.78 -27.55
C ILE A 14 -17.99 -39.38 -27.86
N ALA A 15 -17.44 -39.78 -29.01
CA ALA A 15 -16.08 -39.41 -29.42
C ALA A 15 -15.92 -37.89 -29.60
N LEU A 16 -16.93 -37.22 -30.18
CA LEU A 16 -16.97 -35.77 -30.31
C LEU A 16 -17.02 -35.06 -28.95
N CYS A 17 -17.86 -35.54 -28.04
CA CYS A 17 -17.95 -34.97 -26.69
C CYS A 17 -16.66 -35.16 -25.89
N ALA A 18 -15.99 -36.31 -26.02
CA ALA A 18 -14.73 -36.59 -25.33
C ALA A 18 -13.57 -35.73 -25.87
N GLY A 19 -13.54 -35.44 -27.18
CA GLY A 19 -12.55 -34.57 -27.80
C GLY A 19 -12.74 -33.07 -27.49
N ALA A 20 -13.94 -32.67 -27.06
CA ALA A 20 -14.26 -31.28 -26.69
C ALA A 20 -13.92 -30.94 -25.23
N ILE A 21 -13.52 -31.91 -24.41
CA ILE A 21 -13.11 -31.65 -23.03
C ILE A 21 -11.67 -31.12 -23.04
N PRO A 22 -11.43 -29.88 -22.58
CA PRO A 22 -10.07 -29.37 -22.49
C PRO A 22 -9.25 -30.24 -21.50
N LEU A 23 -8.23 -30.91 -22.01
CA LEU A 23 -7.31 -31.77 -21.23
C LEU A 23 -6.42 -30.98 -20.24
N ARG A 24 -6.50 -29.65 -20.26
CA ARG A 24 -5.71 -28.77 -19.40
C ARG A 24 -6.61 -27.80 -18.66
N ALA A 25 -6.76 -28.04 -17.37
CA ALA A 25 -7.17 -27.01 -16.43
C ALA A 25 -5.96 -26.09 -16.19
N ASN A 26 -6.03 -24.86 -16.67
CA ASN A 26 -5.10 -23.82 -16.22
C ASN A 26 -5.52 -23.43 -14.80
N ALA A 27 -4.92 -24.07 -13.79
CA ALA A 27 -4.95 -23.55 -12.44
C ALA A 27 -4.31 -22.16 -12.48
N ALA A 28 -4.96 -21.17 -11.86
CA ALA A 28 -4.31 -19.89 -11.59
C ALA A 28 -2.97 -20.20 -10.89
N GLY A 29 -1.85 -19.83 -11.52
CA GLY A 29 -0.52 -20.14 -11.01
C GLY A 29 -0.34 -19.71 -9.55
N GLN A 30 0.64 -20.29 -8.87
CA GLN A 30 0.89 -20.09 -7.45
C GLN A 30 0.97 -18.59 -7.10
N GLN A 31 -0.09 -18.08 -6.46
CA GLN A 31 -0.23 -16.66 -6.15
C GLN A 31 0.81 -16.25 -5.10
N GLN A 32 1.43 -15.07 -5.30
CA GLN A 32 2.32 -14.52 -4.29
C GLN A 32 1.51 -14.17 -3.04
N PRO A 33 2.01 -14.49 -1.82
CA PRO A 33 1.34 -14.10 -0.59
C PRO A 33 1.25 -12.58 -0.52
N LEU A 34 0.11 -12.07 -0.03
CA LEU A 34 -0.10 -10.63 0.13
C LEU A 34 0.95 -10.05 1.09
N PRO A 35 1.76 -9.07 0.66
CA PRO A 35 2.74 -8.44 1.53
C PRO A 35 2.02 -7.65 2.64
N VAL A 36 2.16 -8.09 3.88
CA VAL A 36 1.66 -7.38 5.07
C VAL A 36 2.76 -6.42 5.55
N PRO A 37 2.53 -5.10 5.48
CA PRO A 37 3.57 -4.15 5.87
C PRO A 37 3.64 -3.98 7.39
N PRO A 38 4.80 -3.54 7.90
CA PRO A 38 5.06 -3.53 9.33
C PRO A 38 4.20 -2.50 10.06
N LEU A 39 3.80 -2.84 11.28
CA LEU A 39 3.03 -1.97 12.15
C LEU A 39 3.97 -1.06 12.94
N LEU A 40 3.78 0.25 12.81
CA LEU A 40 4.54 1.29 13.50
C LEU A 40 3.62 2.01 14.49
N GLU A 41 3.98 1.96 15.77
CA GLU A 41 3.16 2.46 16.87
C GLU A 41 3.95 3.37 17.79
N SER A 42 3.32 4.46 18.24
CA SER A 42 3.87 5.28 19.31
C SER A 42 3.72 4.52 20.63
N ARG A 43 4.74 3.73 21.01
CA ARG A 43 4.79 3.09 22.33
C ARG A 43 5.26 4.13 23.34
N ARG A 44 4.43 4.47 24.33
CA ARG A 44 4.83 5.35 25.46
C ARG A 44 5.35 6.73 25.03
N GLY A 45 4.74 7.34 24.00
CA GLY A 45 5.13 8.67 23.53
C GLY A 45 6.42 8.70 22.69
N GLN A 46 6.96 7.54 22.30
CA GLN A 46 8.10 7.46 21.38
C GLN A 46 7.77 8.14 20.04
N PRO A 47 8.74 8.88 19.46
CA PRO A 47 8.58 9.48 18.15
C PRO A 47 8.50 8.41 17.06
N LEU A 48 7.71 8.70 16.03
CA LEU A 48 7.58 7.87 14.86
C LEU A 48 8.45 8.42 13.73
N PHE A 49 9.43 7.64 13.30
CA PHE A 49 10.34 8.03 12.22
C PHE A 49 9.82 7.56 10.85
N MET A 50 9.72 8.50 9.93
CA MET A 50 9.25 8.31 8.55
C MET A 50 10.31 8.84 7.57
N THR A 51 11.20 7.96 7.14
CA THR A 51 12.25 8.32 6.17
C THR A 51 11.76 8.05 4.75
N LEU A 52 11.53 9.10 3.98
CA LEU A 52 11.17 9.05 2.57
C LEU A 52 12.44 8.74 1.77
N GLN A 53 12.49 7.60 1.09
CA GLN A 53 13.68 7.21 0.35
C GLN A 53 13.35 6.29 -0.83
N ARG A 54 14.35 6.10 -1.70
CA ARG A 54 14.26 5.10 -2.77
C ARG A 54 14.35 3.70 -2.18
N ALA A 55 13.62 2.78 -2.77
CA ALA A 55 13.63 1.35 -2.46
C ALA A 55 13.58 0.55 -3.76
N HIS A 56 13.76 -0.77 -3.66
CA HIS A 56 13.52 -1.69 -4.76
C HIS A 56 12.37 -2.62 -4.40
N TRP A 57 11.47 -2.84 -5.34
CA TRP A 57 10.31 -3.70 -5.14
C TRP A 57 10.09 -4.63 -6.32
N SER A 58 9.64 -5.84 -6.02
CA SER A 58 9.31 -6.86 -7.01
C SER A 58 7.80 -6.94 -7.11
N PHE A 59 7.25 -6.43 -8.22
CA PHE A 59 5.82 -6.53 -8.51
C PHE A 59 5.45 -7.90 -9.11
N THR A 60 6.39 -8.50 -9.85
CA THR A 60 6.28 -9.82 -10.44
C THR A 60 7.55 -10.61 -10.16
N GLN A 61 7.43 -11.93 -10.03
CA GLN A 61 8.58 -12.80 -9.77
C GLN A 61 9.68 -12.58 -10.82
N GLY A 62 10.92 -12.45 -10.35
CA GLY A 62 12.09 -12.28 -11.21
C GLY A 62 12.37 -10.83 -11.64
N THR A 63 11.50 -9.86 -11.35
CA THR A 63 11.74 -8.44 -11.67
C THR A 63 11.96 -7.60 -10.43
N ARG A 64 12.78 -6.55 -10.53
CA ARG A 64 12.92 -5.50 -9.50
C ARG A 64 12.82 -4.13 -10.17
N ALA A 65 11.93 -3.29 -9.68
CA ALA A 65 11.78 -1.92 -10.12
C ALA A 65 12.28 -0.95 -9.03
N PRO A 66 12.92 0.16 -9.40
CA PRO A 66 13.15 1.26 -8.47
C PRO A 66 11.81 1.90 -8.13
N VAL A 67 11.53 2.01 -6.84
CA VAL A 67 10.31 2.62 -6.31
C VAL A 67 10.67 3.58 -5.18
N TRP A 68 9.71 4.36 -4.72
CA TRP A 68 9.85 5.16 -3.53
C TRP A 68 8.98 4.60 -2.41
N GLY A 69 9.31 4.99 -1.19
CA GLY A 69 8.41 4.79 -0.06
C GLY A 69 9.06 5.20 1.24
N VAL A 70 8.48 4.70 2.32
CA VAL A 70 8.87 5.08 3.68
C VAL A 70 9.61 3.92 4.34
N ASN A 71 10.73 4.24 4.99
CA ASN A 71 11.57 3.29 5.74
C ASN A 71 12.06 2.11 4.88
N GLY A 72 12.42 2.38 3.62
CA GLY A 72 13.07 1.41 2.72
C GLY A 72 12.15 0.37 2.10
N ARG A 73 10.83 0.58 2.15
CA ARG A 73 9.84 -0.32 1.53
C ARG A 73 9.02 0.44 0.51
N TYR A 74 8.49 -0.28 -0.48
CA TYR A 74 7.41 0.25 -1.31
C TYR A 74 6.22 0.58 -0.41
N LEU A 75 5.60 1.74 -0.63
CA LEU A 75 4.61 2.31 0.28
C LEU A 75 5.23 2.77 1.60
N GLY A 76 5.01 2.02 2.67
CA GLY A 76 5.54 2.34 3.99
C GLY A 76 4.86 1.53 5.10
N PRO A 77 5.18 1.79 6.37
CA PRO A 77 4.58 1.08 7.50
C PRO A 77 3.11 1.46 7.72
N THR A 78 2.34 0.59 8.37
CA THR A 78 1.01 0.95 8.86
C THR A 78 1.20 1.67 10.17
N ILE A 79 0.79 2.93 10.24
CA ILE A 79 0.88 3.70 11.47
C ILE A 79 -0.36 3.43 12.31
N ARG A 80 -0.18 3.10 13.59
CA ARG A 80 -1.26 2.97 14.57
C ARG A 80 -1.04 3.91 15.74
N VAL A 81 -2.06 4.70 16.00
CA VAL A 81 -2.11 5.74 17.05
C VAL A 81 -3.42 5.63 17.81
N TRP A 82 -3.45 6.16 19.04
CA TRP A 82 -4.63 6.10 19.90
C TRP A 82 -5.26 7.47 20.10
N LYS A 83 -6.58 7.51 20.23
CA LYS A 83 -7.28 8.73 20.63
C LYS A 83 -6.77 9.18 22.01
N GLY A 84 -6.42 10.45 22.11
CA GLY A 84 -5.83 11.07 23.30
C GLY A 84 -4.31 11.21 23.23
N ASP A 85 -3.64 10.56 22.28
CA ASP A 85 -2.18 10.67 22.14
C ASP A 85 -1.78 12.00 21.48
N ASP A 86 -0.61 12.51 21.87
CA ASP A 86 0.13 13.55 21.15
C ASP A 86 1.35 12.90 20.47
N VAL A 87 1.20 12.63 19.18
CA VAL A 87 2.15 11.78 18.44
C VAL A 87 3.21 12.65 17.78
N LYS A 88 4.46 12.53 18.23
CA LYS A 88 5.61 13.13 17.53
C LYS A 88 5.91 12.32 16.26
N LEU A 89 5.65 12.91 15.11
CA LEU A 89 5.96 12.31 13.81
C LEU A 89 7.19 13.03 13.25
N ILE A 90 8.18 12.30 12.76
CA ILE A 90 9.42 12.85 12.22
C ILE A 90 9.57 12.36 10.79
N TYR A 91 9.26 13.22 9.84
CA TYR A 91 9.52 12.99 8.43
C TYR A 91 10.95 13.40 8.10
N SER A 92 11.66 12.55 7.34
CA SER A 92 12.97 12.87 6.78
C SER A 92 12.97 12.63 5.28
N ASN A 93 13.27 13.65 4.49
CA ASN A 93 13.31 13.55 3.04
C ASN A 93 14.71 13.13 2.56
N ARG A 94 14.87 11.88 2.13
CA ARG A 94 16.10 11.36 1.50
C ARG A 94 15.92 11.12 0.00
N LEU A 95 14.88 11.72 -0.59
CA LEU A 95 14.71 11.79 -2.04
C LEU A 95 15.44 13.02 -2.59
N ALA A 96 15.74 12.98 -3.90
CA ALA A 96 16.42 14.06 -4.60
C ALA A 96 15.49 15.22 -5.01
N GLU A 97 14.23 15.20 -4.56
CA GLU A 97 13.23 16.22 -4.90
C GLU A 97 12.46 16.69 -3.66
N ASN A 98 11.79 17.83 -3.80
CA ASN A 98 10.93 18.37 -2.76
C ASN A 98 9.72 17.46 -2.53
N VAL A 99 9.39 17.22 -1.26
CA VAL A 99 8.23 16.43 -0.88
C VAL A 99 7.46 17.12 0.23
N SER A 100 6.15 17.24 0.09
CA SER A 100 5.23 17.49 1.20
C SER A 100 4.39 16.26 1.47
N MET A 101 4.17 15.99 2.76
CA MET A 101 3.34 14.86 3.21
C MET A 101 2.06 15.39 3.85
N THR A 102 1.01 14.57 3.80
CA THR A 102 -0.23 14.82 4.52
C THR A 102 -0.87 13.51 4.97
N VAL A 103 -1.80 13.60 5.91
CA VAL A 103 -2.63 12.47 6.36
C VAL A 103 -4.08 12.77 6.01
N ALA A 104 -4.57 12.13 4.95
CA ALA A 104 -5.93 12.28 4.48
C ALA A 104 -6.93 11.75 5.52
N GLY A 105 -7.85 12.61 5.93
CA GLY A 105 -8.87 12.34 6.94
C GLY A 105 -8.42 12.50 8.40
N LEU A 106 -7.18 12.95 8.64
CA LEU A 106 -6.74 13.33 9.99
C LEU A 106 -7.28 14.71 10.35
N LEU A 107 -7.93 14.82 11.50
CA LEU A 107 -8.46 16.06 12.03
C LEU A 107 -7.40 16.76 12.90
N VAL A 108 -6.65 17.67 12.28
CA VAL A 108 -5.64 18.51 12.94
C VAL A 108 -5.69 19.95 12.42
N PRO A 109 -5.20 20.93 13.20
CA PRO A 109 -5.03 22.31 12.72
C PRO A 109 -4.22 22.40 11.43
N GLY A 110 -4.56 23.37 10.57
CA GLY A 110 -3.89 23.61 9.28
C GLY A 110 -2.36 23.58 9.30
N PRO A 111 -1.67 24.20 10.28
CA PRO A 111 -0.20 24.17 10.36
C PRO A 111 0.43 22.77 10.54
N LEU A 112 -0.37 21.78 10.96
CA LEU A 112 0.03 20.37 11.19
C LEU A 112 -0.41 19.42 10.06
N MET A 113 -1.31 19.86 9.17
CA MET A 113 -1.80 19.06 8.03
C MET A 113 -0.71 18.73 7.01
N GLY A 114 0.38 19.49 7.01
CA GLY A 114 1.47 19.38 6.05
C GLY A 114 1.22 20.20 4.79
N GLY A 115 1.44 19.61 3.62
CA GLY A 115 1.21 20.28 2.34
C GLY A 115 2.27 21.33 1.97
N PRO A 116 1.94 22.27 1.07
CA PRO A 116 2.91 23.18 0.47
C PRO A 116 3.68 24.02 1.50
N ALA A 117 3.01 24.42 2.58
CA ALA A 117 3.59 25.20 3.67
C ALA A 117 4.61 24.40 4.53
N ARG A 118 4.61 23.08 4.44
CA ARG A 118 5.51 22.16 5.18
C ARG A 118 6.29 21.26 4.22
N MET A 119 6.60 21.78 3.04
CA MET A 119 7.41 21.09 2.05
C MET A 119 8.84 20.91 2.55
N MET A 120 9.37 19.70 2.41
CA MET A 120 10.74 19.34 2.75
C MET A 120 11.58 19.30 1.47
N SER A 121 12.64 20.10 1.41
CA SER A 121 13.68 19.96 0.38
C SER A 121 14.49 18.66 0.57
N PRO A 122 15.32 18.24 -0.40
CA PRO A 122 16.22 17.11 -0.21
C PRO A 122 17.06 17.26 1.07
N ASN A 123 17.11 16.19 1.88
CA ASN A 123 17.75 16.12 3.19
C ASN A 123 17.15 17.02 4.28
N ALA A 124 15.98 17.61 4.05
CA ALA A 124 15.24 18.33 5.09
C ALA A 124 14.27 17.42 5.83
N ASP A 125 14.01 17.80 7.09
CA ASP A 125 13.14 17.07 8.00
C ASP A 125 11.96 17.95 8.44
N TRP A 126 10.81 17.33 8.70
CA TRP A 126 9.64 17.98 9.28
C TRP A 126 9.08 17.14 10.43
N ALA A 127 8.97 17.74 11.61
CA ALA A 127 8.70 16.99 12.84
C ALA A 127 7.46 17.49 13.62
N PRO A 128 6.22 17.37 13.08
CA PRO A 128 5.02 17.81 13.77
C PRO A 128 4.68 16.94 14.99
N VAL A 129 4.00 17.54 15.97
CA VAL A 129 3.31 16.81 17.04
C VAL A 129 1.82 16.82 16.69
N LEU A 130 1.24 15.65 16.46
CA LEU A 130 -0.13 15.49 16.00
C LEU A 130 -1.05 15.16 17.19
N PRO A 131 -1.97 16.06 17.58
CA PRO A 131 -2.94 15.77 18.62
C PRO A 131 -4.07 14.87 18.07
N ILE A 132 -4.11 13.62 18.48
CA ILE A 132 -5.12 12.66 18.00
C ILE A 132 -6.39 12.81 18.85
N ARG A 133 -7.37 13.56 18.34
CA ARG A 133 -8.63 13.83 19.06
C ARG A 133 -9.88 13.23 18.40
N GLN A 134 -9.74 12.65 17.22
CA GLN A 134 -10.85 12.02 16.49
C GLN A 134 -11.17 10.60 16.95
N SER A 135 -12.36 10.12 16.57
CA SER A 135 -12.77 8.72 16.75
C SER A 135 -11.94 7.76 15.88
N ALA A 136 -11.96 6.48 16.24
CA ALA A 136 -11.28 5.43 15.48
C ALA A 136 -11.70 5.42 14.00
N ALA A 137 -10.72 5.47 13.11
CA ALA A 137 -10.93 5.52 11.67
C ALA A 137 -9.71 4.95 10.93
N THR A 138 -9.93 4.42 9.72
CA THR A 138 -8.84 4.11 8.79
C THR A 138 -8.61 5.33 7.92
N LEU A 139 -7.47 5.98 8.14
CA LEU A 139 -6.98 7.11 7.38
C LEU A 139 -5.87 6.64 6.44
N TRP A 140 -5.21 7.54 5.73
CA TRP A 140 -4.01 7.21 4.95
C TRP A 140 -3.12 8.43 4.79
N TYR A 141 -1.80 8.23 4.76
CA TYR A 141 -0.82 9.28 4.51
C TYR A 141 -0.29 9.16 3.09
N HIS A 142 -0.02 10.29 2.45
CA HIS A 142 0.56 10.32 1.13
C HIS A 142 1.28 11.64 0.86
N ALA A 143 2.08 11.67 -0.21
CA ALA A 143 2.65 12.91 -0.69
C ALA A 143 1.58 13.79 -1.34
N ASN A 144 1.65 15.11 -1.13
CA ASN A 144 0.73 16.09 -1.71
C ASN A 144 1.47 17.32 -2.28
N THR A 145 2.68 17.09 -2.80
CA THR A 145 3.54 18.15 -3.33
C THR A 145 2.89 18.84 -4.54
N PRO A 146 2.77 20.18 -4.54
CA PRO A 146 2.25 20.92 -5.69
C PRO A 146 2.91 20.50 -7.00
N ASN A 147 2.10 20.30 -8.03
CA ASN A 147 2.52 19.90 -9.38
C ASN A 147 3.22 18.54 -9.50
N ARG A 148 3.43 17.80 -8.39
CA ARG A 148 4.09 16.50 -8.39
C ARG A 148 3.31 15.38 -7.69
N THR A 149 2.20 15.69 -7.01
CA THR A 149 1.39 14.71 -6.27
C THR A 149 1.15 13.40 -7.03
N ALA A 150 0.68 13.46 -8.28
CA ALA A 150 0.37 12.26 -9.06
C ALA A 150 1.59 11.37 -9.28
N GLN A 151 2.70 11.96 -9.73
CA GLN A 151 3.95 11.24 -9.96
C GLN A 151 4.51 10.67 -8.66
N GLN A 152 4.49 11.49 -7.59
CA GLN A 152 5.01 11.07 -6.31
C GLN A 152 4.21 9.88 -5.80
N VAL A 153 2.89 10.02 -5.61
CA VAL A 153 2.01 8.95 -5.12
C VAL A 153 2.15 7.67 -5.94
N TYR A 154 2.22 7.77 -7.27
CA TYR A 154 2.43 6.63 -8.16
C TYR A 154 3.76 5.90 -7.88
N ASN A 155 4.83 6.65 -7.63
CA ASN A 155 6.15 6.08 -7.31
C ASN A 155 6.17 5.37 -5.94
N GLY A 156 5.23 5.66 -5.04
CA GLY A 156 5.00 4.87 -3.82
C GLY A 156 4.77 5.57 -2.46
N PRO A 157 4.87 6.88 -2.21
CA PRO A 157 4.48 7.49 -0.93
C PRO A 157 2.95 7.61 -0.82
N GLY A 158 2.26 6.50 -0.55
CA GLY A 158 0.84 6.47 -0.19
C GLY A 158 0.47 5.21 0.59
N ARG A 159 -0.09 5.31 1.82
CA ARG A 159 -0.57 4.15 2.59
C ARG A 159 -1.50 4.46 3.77
N ASN A 160 -2.30 3.46 4.18
CA ASN A 160 -3.24 3.50 5.31
C ASN A 160 -2.59 3.76 6.69
N VAL A 161 -3.27 4.57 7.50
CA VAL A 161 -3.11 4.82 8.94
C VAL A 161 -4.34 4.24 9.64
N ALA A 162 -4.18 3.49 10.72
CA ALA A 162 -5.31 2.95 11.49
C ALA A 162 -5.39 3.62 12.86
N GLY A 163 -6.46 4.38 13.11
CA GLY A 163 -6.81 4.89 14.44
C GLY A 163 -7.70 3.88 15.17
N ARG A 164 -7.32 3.46 16.38
CA ARG A 164 -8.14 2.55 17.21
C ARG A 164 -8.64 3.27 18.47
N ARG A 165 -9.84 2.89 18.93
CA ARG A 165 -10.43 3.35 20.19
C ARG A 165 -9.80 2.55 21.34
N ARG A 166 -9.29 3.19 22.40
CA ARG A 166 -9.06 2.49 23.67
C ARG A 166 -10.43 2.22 24.28
N HIS A 167 -10.74 0.96 24.56
CA HIS A 167 -11.77 0.63 25.54
C HIS A 167 -11.17 0.96 26.91
N GLN A 168 -11.70 2.01 27.55
CA GLN A 168 -11.83 2.04 29.00
C GLN A 168 -13.24 1.55 29.31
#